data_AF-A0A5J4JGI4-F1
#
_entry.id   AF-A0A5J4JGI4-F1
#
_cell.length_a   1.000
_cell.length_b   1.000
_cell.length_c   1.000
_cell.angle_alpha   90.00
_cell.angle_beta   90.00
_cell.angle_gamma   90.00
#
_symmetry.space_group_name_H-M   'P 1'
#
loop_
_entity.id
_entity.type
_entity.pdbx_description
1 polymer ?
#
loop_
_entity_poly.entity_id
_entity_poly.type
_entity_poly.pdbx_seq_one_letter_code
_entity_poly.pdbx_strand_id
1 'polypeptide(L)'
;MAQWFAESLGATEQTGQFTLIPIRPDWNDGSGLLGYTDIKGEFIEGPLTKVIKRAEEYPTLPYFVLLDEMNLARVEYYFSDILSVVESRRWEAGENISSNLFPKDEGLNLTLPINLYIIGTVNMDETTHPFSKKVLDRANTIEINRVELDHFSFLDALETVEPIPITQDRLQSKYLYLKDVFQVHRQMVEDATQVLVKINKALQLTNAQVGYRVRDEICFYLAYNEEDHLMEFNEALDHCILQKILPRIAGSDSRFDRMLKSLFTIFTNKQYDEPSEEDIENAKYRMSAEKVVEMLRRLEEDGFTSFWIS
;
A
#
# COMPACT_ATOMS: atom_id res chain seq x y z
N MET A 1 -3.54 13.94 -5.15
CA MET A 1 -4.48 12.84 -4.77
C MET A 1 -4.59 12.69 -3.26
N ALA A 2 -3.54 12.29 -2.53
CA ALA A 2 -3.61 12.02 -1.09
C ALA A 2 -4.12 13.22 -0.26
N GLN A 3 -3.65 14.44 -0.57
CA GLN A 3 -4.16 15.66 0.07
C GLN A 3 -5.64 15.89 -0.22
N TRP A 4 -6.09 15.81 -1.48
CA TRP A 4 -7.50 15.95 -1.84
C TRP A 4 -8.40 14.90 -1.18
N PHE A 5 -7.90 13.67 -1.00
CA PHE A 5 -8.61 12.64 -0.25
C PHE A 5 -8.75 13.01 1.23
N ALA A 6 -7.70 13.52 1.88
CA ALA A 6 -7.81 13.97 3.26
C ALA A 6 -8.77 15.18 3.39
N GLU A 7 -8.63 16.17 2.50
CA GLU A 7 -9.45 17.38 2.49
C GLU A 7 -10.92 17.10 2.22
N SER A 8 -11.25 16.15 1.34
CA SER A 8 -12.64 15.75 1.09
C SER A 8 -13.31 15.11 2.32
N LEU A 9 -12.50 14.59 3.26
CA LEU A 9 -12.94 14.04 4.54
C LEU A 9 -12.89 15.08 5.68
N GLY A 10 -12.61 16.34 5.38
CA GLY A 10 -12.47 17.42 6.36
C GLY A 10 -11.14 17.44 7.11
N ALA A 11 -10.19 16.57 6.75
CA ALA A 11 -8.86 16.53 7.35
C ALA A 11 -7.90 17.44 6.57
N THR A 12 -7.57 18.60 7.14
CA THR A 12 -6.74 19.61 6.47
C THR A 12 -5.51 19.98 7.31
N GLU A 13 -4.60 20.76 6.73
CA GLU A 13 -3.46 21.33 7.47
C GLU A 13 -3.92 22.31 8.54
N GLN A 14 -4.99 23.09 8.29
CA GLN A 14 -5.52 24.07 9.24
C GLN A 14 -6.17 23.38 10.45
N THR A 15 -6.87 22.26 10.24
CA THR A 15 -7.36 21.42 11.35
C THR A 15 -6.25 20.61 11.98
N GLY A 16 -5.07 20.55 11.35
CA GLY A 16 -3.90 19.77 11.75
C GLY A 16 -4.13 18.27 11.74
N GLN A 17 -5.10 17.81 10.94
CA GLN A 17 -5.36 16.41 10.66
C GLN A 17 -4.59 15.92 9.44
N PHE A 18 -4.12 16.82 8.56
CA PHE A 18 -3.20 16.48 7.49
C PHE A 18 -1.81 17.07 7.78
N THR A 19 -0.75 16.29 7.55
CA THR A 19 0.63 16.76 7.70
C THR A 19 1.52 16.21 6.58
N LEU A 20 2.14 17.12 5.83
CA LEU A 20 3.18 16.81 4.86
C LEU A 20 4.56 16.75 5.55
N ILE A 21 5.28 15.65 5.39
CA ILE A 21 6.64 15.46 5.92
C ILE A 21 7.56 15.15 4.74
N PRO A 22 8.39 16.10 4.29
CA PRO A 22 9.39 15.83 3.27
C PRO A 22 10.52 14.96 3.83
N ILE A 23 10.78 13.84 3.17
CA ILE A 23 11.89 12.96 3.52
C ILE A 23 13.21 13.62 3.12
N ARG A 24 14.26 13.39 3.91
CA ARG A 24 15.60 13.87 3.60
C ARG A 24 16.54 12.71 3.28
N PRO A 25 17.48 12.88 2.33
CA PRO A 25 18.36 11.80 1.88
C PRO A 25 19.35 11.33 2.95
N ASP A 26 19.60 12.15 3.98
CA ASP A 26 20.51 11.85 5.09
C ASP A 26 19.84 11.02 6.21
N TRP A 27 18.56 10.68 6.08
CA TRP A 27 17.85 9.86 7.06
C TRP A 27 18.31 8.40 7.01
N ASN A 28 19.06 8.01 8.04
CA ASN A 28 19.60 6.65 8.18
C ASN A 28 18.97 5.87 9.34
N ASP A 29 18.12 6.52 10.15
CA ASP A 29 17.37 5.92 11.26
C ASP A 29 16.07 6.71 11.51
N GLY A 30 15.27 6.27 12.49
CA GLY A 30 13.98 6.87 12.80
C GLY A 30 14.04 8.26 13.43
N SER A 31 15.23 8.78 13.78
CA SER A 31 15.36 10.01 14.56
C SER A 31 14.79 11.23 13.86
N GLY A 32 14.94 11.31 12.53
CA GLY A 32 14.41 12.42 11.73
C GLY A 32 12.88 12.47 11.67
N LEU A 33 12.23 11.29 11.77
CA LEU A 33 10.78 11.14 11.64
C LEU A 33 10.09 11.12 13.01
N LEU A 34 10.60 10.31 13.93
CA LEU A 34 10.06 10.05 15.26
C LEU A 34 10.67 10.94 16.34
N GLY A 35 11.90 11.40 16.17
CA GLY A 35 12.62 12.15 17.19
C GLY A 35 13.67 11.30 17.93
N TYR A 36 14.38 11.95 18.83
CA TYR A 36 15.50 11.34 19.56
C TYR A 36 15.64 11.95 20.96
N THR A 37 16.23 11.18 21.88
CA THR A 37 16.61 11.66 23.21
C THR A 37 17.98 12.32 23.13
N ASP A 38 18.07 13.58 23.56
CA ASP A 38 19.32 14.32 23.55
C ASP A 38 20.28 13.88 24.68
N ILE A 39 21.48 14.46 24.71
CA ILE A 39 22.49 14.14 25.73
C ILE A 39 22.09 14.51 27.17
N LYS A 40 21.05 15.35 27.34
CA LYS A 40 20.51 15.74 28.64
C LYS A 40 19.38 14.81 29.09
N GLY A 41 18.97 13.87 28.25
CA GLY A 41 17.83 12.98 28.50
C GLY A 41 16.49 13.59 28.12
N GLU A 42 16.46 14.71 27.40
CA GLU A 42 15.23 15.34 26.91
C GLU A 42 14.87 14.77 25.53
N PHE A 43 13.65 14.25 25.40
CA PHE A 43 13.17 13.75 24.11
C PHE A 43 12.72 14.90 23.20
N ILE A 44 13.39 15.00 22.05
CA ILE A 44 13.07 15.97 21.00
C ILE A 44 12.17 15.28 19.99
N GLU A 45 10.90 15.69 19.97
CA GLU A 45 9.87 15.09 19.12
C GLU A 45 10.11 15.35 17.63
N GLY A 46 10.10 14.26 16.85
CA GLY A 46 10.02 14.32 15.40
C GLY A 46 8.64 14.73 14.90
N PRO A 47 8.52 15.08 13.60
CA PRO A 47 7.26 15.52 13.01
C PRO A 47 6.14 14.48 13.14
N LEU A 48 6.43 13.18 12.98
CA LEU A 48 5.42 12.13 13.08
C LEU A 48 4.94 11.94 14.53
N THR A 49 5.83 12.08 15.51
CA THR A 49 5.48 11.93 16.93
C THR A 49 4.48 12.99 17.39
N LYS A 50 4.60 14.22 16.88
CA LYS A 50 3.62 15.29 17.14
C LYS A 50 2.23 14.92 16.63
N VAL A 51 2.15 14.34 15.44
CA VAL A 51 0.88 13.89 14.86
C VAL A 51 0.31 12.72 15.65
N ILE A 52 1.15 11.75 16.04
CA ILE A 52 0.74 10.60 16.87
C ILE A 52 0.12 11.08 18.19
N LYS A 53 0.79 11.97 18.92
CA LYS A 53 0.26 12.53 20.18
C LYS A 53 -1.11 13.19 20.00
N ARG A 54 -1.27 13.95 18.92
CA ARG A 54 -2.53 14.61 18.59
C ARG A 54 -3.63 13.61 18.22
N ALA A 55 -3.27 12.56 17.49
CA ALA A 55 -4.20 11.49 17.12
C ALA A 55 -4.64 10.66 18.34
N GLU A 56 -3.79 10.47 19.35
CA GLU A 56 -4.15 9.87 20.65
C GLU A 56 -5.08 10.79 21.46
N GLU A 57 -4.90 12.12 21.39
CA GLU A 57 -5.76 13.09 22.09
C GLU A 57 -7.17 13.16 21.48
N TYR A 58 -7.30 13.02 20.16
CA TYR A 58 -8.56 13.09 19.42
C TYR A 58 -8.83 11.81 18.59
N PRO A 59 -9.11 10.66 19.24
CA PRO A 59 -9.18 9.35 18.57
C PRO A 59 -10.36 9.19 17.59
N THR A 60 -11.36 10.08 17.66
CA THR A 60 -12.55 10.06 16.81
C THR A 60 -12.33 10.71 15.43
N LEU A 61 -11.23 11.44 15.27
CA LEU A 61 -10.87 12.15 14.04
C LEU A 61 -9.78 11.40 13.29
N PRO A 62 -9.87 11.25 11.94
CA PRO A 62 -8.79 10.68 11.16
C PRO A 62 -7.62 11.68 11.01
N TYR A 63 -6.41 11.15 11.03
CA TYR A 63 -5.15 11.87 10.82
C TYR A 63 -4.39 11.24 9.66
N PHE A 64 -3.94 12.08 8.73
CA PHE A 64 -3.23 11.70 7.52
C PHE A 64 -1.83 12.31 7.52
N VAL A 65 -0.82 11.47 7.30
CA VAL A 65 0.57 11.90 7.13
C VAL A 65 1.00 11.53 5.72
N LEU A 66 1.42 12.53 4.95
CA LEU A 66 2.00 12.34 3.63
C LEU A 66 3.53 12.44 3.75
N LEU A 67 4.22 11.32 3.56
CA LEU A 67 5.67 11.25 3.46
C LEU A 67 6.07 11.53 2.00
N ASP A 68 6.61 12.72 1.76
CA ASP A 68 6.95 13.16 0.41
C ASP A 68 8.32 12.61 -0.02
N GLU A 69 8.39 12.07 -1.24
CA GLU A 69 9.54 11.36 -1.79
C GLU A 69 10.07 10.29 -0.83
N MET A 70 9.19 9.37 -0.43
CA MET A 70 9.44 8.37 0.60
C MET A 70 10.73 7.59 0.34
N ASN A 71 11.03 7.30 -0.93
CA ASN A 71 12.18 6.53 -1.40
C ASN A 71 13.49 7.34 -1.58
N LEU A 72 13.51 8.62 -1.21
CA LEU A 72 14.71 9.45 -1.22
C LEU A 72 15.76 8.97 -0.19
N ALA A 73 15.29 8.36 0.90
CA ALA A 73 16.10 7.61 1.85
C ALA A 73 15.66 6.15 1.91
N ARG A 74 16.50 5.28 2.49
CA ARG A 74 16.15 3.85 2.66
C ARG A 74 14.99 3.72 3.65
N VAL A 75 13.78 3.54 3.13
CA VAL A 75 12.53 3.46 3.91
C VAL A 75 12.61 2.43 5.03
N GLU A 76 13.22 1.28 4.76
CA GLU A 76 13.37 0.23 5.76
C GLU A 76 14.24 0.60 6.96
N TYR A 77 15.03 1.68 6.90
CA TYR A 77 15.86 2.16 8.01
C TYR A 77 15.09 3.17 8.86
N TYR A 78 14.70 4.31 8.28
CA TYR A 78 14.03 5.37 9.05
C TYR A 78 12.59 5.01 9.45
N PHE A 79 11.94 4.10 8.72
CA PHE A 79 10.57 3.67 9.00
C PHE A 79 10.52 2.32 9.74
N SER A 80 11.67 1.79 10.16
CA SER A 80 11.79 0.45 10.74
C SER A 80 10.91 0.22 11.97
N ASP A 81 10.86 1.20 12.89
CA ASP A 81 10.07 1.13 14.12
C ASP A 81 8.57 1.10 13.81
N ILE A 82 8.10 1.94 12.88
CA ILE A 82 6.70 1.91 12.43
C ILE A 82 6.34 0.56 11.82
N LEU A 83 7.20 0.04 10.92
CA LEU A 83 6.98 -1.27 10.28
C LEU A 83 6.92 -2.42 11.30
N SER A 84 7.62 -2.29 12.43
CA SER A 84 7.60 -3.24 13.54
C SER A 84 6.30 -3.13 14.35
N VAL A 85 5.90 -1.90 14.71
CA VAL A 85 4.70 -1.65 15.51
C VAL A 85 3.43 -2.04 14.77
N VAL A 86 3.35 -1.79 13.45
CA VAL A 86 2.22 -2.23 12.61
C VAL A 86 2.00 -3.76 12.71
N GLU A 87 3.06 -4.56 12.86
CA GLU A 87 2.96 -6.02 12.99
C GLU A 87 2.44 -6.49 14.34
N SER A 88 2.53 -5.63 15.35
CA SER A 88 2.12 -5.96 16.72
C SER A 88 0.64 -5.71 17.00
N ARG A 89 -0.11 -5.17 16.02
CA ARG A 89 -1.53 -4.86 16.16
C ARG A 89 -2.31 -6.11 16.56
N ARG A 90 -3.12 -5.98 17.60
CA ARG A 90 -3.96 -7.06 18.13
C ARG A 90 -5.22 -6.50 18.76
N TRP A 91 -6.25 -7.34 18.80
CA TRP A 91 -7.42 -7.06 19.61
C TRP A 91 -7.15 -7.44 21.07
N GLU A 92 -7.28 -6.48 21.98
CA GLU A 92 -7.19 -6.68 23.43
C GLU A 92 -8.37 -5.95 24.08
N ALA A 93 -9.17 -6.67 24.87
CA ALA A 93 -10.38 -6.14 25.51
C ALA A 93 -11.38 -5.41 24.58
N GLY A 94 -11.40 -5.74 23.28
CA GLY A 94 -12.29 -5.10 22.29
C GLY A 94 -11.69 -3.85 21.63
N GLU A 95 -10.46 -3.47 21.98
CA GLU A 95 -9.72 -2.37 21.39
C GLU A 95 -8.57 -2.90 20.52
N ASN A 96 -8.27 -2.19 19.43
CA ASN A 96 -7.14 -2.52 18.57
C ASN A 96 -5.92 -1.73 19.05
N ILE A 97 -5.00 -2.44 19.68
CA ILE A 97 -3.80 -1.87 20.30
C ILE A 97 -2.54 -2.31 19.56
N SER A 98 -1.46 -1.56 19.70
CA SER A 98 -0.12 -1.91 19.22
C SER A 98 0.91 -1.88 20.35
N SER A 99 2.10 -2.43 20.10
CA SER A 99 3.27 -2.21 20.95
C SER A 99 3.65 -0.73 21.03
N ASN A 100 4.41 -0.39 22.08
CA ASN A 100 5.00 0.94 22.24
C ASN A 100 6.03 1.21 21.12
N LEU A 101 5.98 2.42 20.56
CA LEU A 101 6.90 2.94 19.55
C LEU A 101 8.31 3.18 20.12
N PHE A 102 8.41 3.54 21.41
CA PHE A 102 9.67 3.85 22.08
C PHE A 102 9.91 2.91 23.26
N PRO A 103 10.11 1.60 23.04
CA PRO A 103 10.25 0.64 24.14
C PRO A 103 11.49 0.86 25.02
N LYS A 104 12.45 1.69 24.56
CA LYS A 104 13.69 2.00 25.27
C LYS A 104 13.62 3.26 26.13
N ASP A 105 12.60 4.10 25.94
CA ASP A 105 12.39 5.32 26.73
C ASP A 105 11.24 5.10 27.71
N GLU A 106 11.57 4.81 28.98
CA GLU A 106 10.58 4.52 30.02
C GLU A 106 9.59 5.68 30.28
N GLY A 107 9.93 6.90 29.85
CA GLY A 107 9.07 8.09 29.94
C GLY A 107 8.13 8.31 28.76
N LEU A 108 8.25 7.53 27.67
CA LEU A 108 7.46 7.68 26.45
C LEU A 108 6.66 6.41 26.17
N ASN A 109 5.39 6.44 26.55
CA ASN A 109 4.43 5.40 26.20
C ASN A 109 3.54 5.88 25.06
N LEU A 110 4.03 5.76 23.82
CA LEU A 110 3.29 6.15 22.61
C LEU A 110 2.98 4.92 21.78
N THR A 111 1.72 4.77 21.38
CA THR A 111 1.29 3.69 20.50
C THR A 111 1.01 4.22 19.10
N LEU A 112 0.85 3.34 18.11
CA LEU A 112 0.47 3.76 16.77
C LEU A 112 -1.06 3.84 16.70
N PRO A 113 -1.67 5.04 16.64
CA PRO A 113 -3.11 5.19 16.76
C PRO A 113 -3.82 4.56 15.56
N ILE A 114 -5.02 4.02 15.79
CA ILE A 114 -5.80 3.38 14.72
C ILE A 114 -6.37 4.38 13.71
N ASN A 115 -6.46 5.65 14.10
CA ASN A 115 -6.89 6.79 13.31
C ASN A 115 -5.77 7.49 12.55
N LEU A 116 -4.55 6.93 12.55
CA LEU A 116 -3.43 7.45 11.80
C LEU A 116 -3.22 6.68 10.49
N TYR A 117 -3.23 7.41 9.38
CA TYR A 117 -2.99 6.93 8.03
C TYR A 117 -1.70 7.53 7.49
N ILE A 118 -0.76 6.69 7.08
CA ILE A 118 0.52 7.13 6.52
C ILE A 118 0.53 6.77 5.03
N ILE A 119 0.74 7.77 4.20
CA ILE A 119 0.80 7.67 2.74
C ILE A 119 2.18 8.15 2.31
N GLY A 120 2.84 7.44 1.39
CA GLY A 120 4.12 7.86 0.82
C GLY A 120 3.98 8.15 -0.66
N THR A 121 4.53 9.28 -1.13
CA THR A 121 4.77 9.49 -2.57
C THR A 121 6.11 8.89 -2.94
N VAL A 122 6.23 8.44 -4.18
CA VAL A 122 7.41 7.74 -4.67
C VAL A 122 7.65 8.17 -6.11
N ASN A 123 8.85 8.65 -6.39
CA ASN A 123 9.32 8.88 -7.75
C ASN A 123 10.25 7.73 -8.13
N MET A 124 9.86 6.89 -9.08
CA MET A 124 10.65 5.71 -9.48
C MET A 124 11.66 6.06 -10.58
N ASP A 125 12.55 7.01 -10.29
CA ASP A 125 13.68 7.37 -11.13
C ASP A 125 14.98 6.69 -10.65
N GLU A 126 16.00 6.59 -11.53
CA GLU A 126 17.30 5.92 -11.27
C GLU A 126 18.03 6.40 -9.99
N THR A 127 17.69 7.57 -9.48
CA THR A 127 18.34 8.22 -8.32
C THR A 127 17.77 7.80 -6.97
N THR A 128 16.78 6.90 -6.93
CA THR A 128 16.05 6.54 -5.70
C THR A 128 16.34 5.13 -5.19
N HIS A 129 16.07 4.89 -3.91
CA HIS A 129 16.29 3.57 -3.32
C HIS A 129 15.13 2.61 -3.62
N PRO A 130 15.40 1.38 -4.11
CA PRO A 130 14.36 0.40 -4.33
C PRO A 130 13.73 -0.05 -3.00
N PHE A 131 12.43 -0.35 -3.02
CA PHE A 131 11.74 -0.89 -1.86
C PHE A 131 12.13 -2.34 -1.58
N SER A 132 12.40 -2.64 -0.31
CA SER A 132 12.55 -4.02 0.11
C SER A 132 11.19 -4.71 0.23
N LYS A 133 11.20 -6.04 0.09
CA LYS A 133 10.00 -6.87 0.33
C LYS A 133 9.37 -6.61 1.70
N LYS A 134 10.17 -6.22 2.71
CA LYS A 134 9.69 -5.86 4.05
C LYS A 134 8.72 -4.67 4.00
N VAL A 135 9.03 -3.65 3.20
CA VAL A 135 8.17 -2.47 3.06
C VAL A 135 6.93 -2.82 2.23
N LEU A 136 7.12 -3.47 1.08
CA LEU A 136 6.03 -3.84 0.17
C LEU A 136 5.01 -4.80 0.81
N ASP A 137 5.46 -5.72 1.66
CA ASP A 137 4.57 -6.64 2.38
C ASP A 137 3.68 -5.92 3.43
N ARG A 138 3.91 -4.63 3.72
CA ARG A 138 3.17 -3.84 4.72
C ARG A 138 2.51 -2.58 4.13
N ALA A 139 2.59 -2.37 2.81
CA ALA A 139 2.02 -1.21 2.12
C ALA A 139 1.19 -1.64 0.91
N ASN A 140 0.13 -0.91 0.59
CA ASN A 140 -0.51 -0.98 -0.72
C ASN A 140 0.18 0.03 -1.63
N THR A 141 0.43 -0.35 -2.88
CA THR A 141 1.06 0.53 -3.86
C THR A 141 0.04 0.91 -4.91
N ILE A 142 -0.16 2.21 -5.14
CA ILE A 142 -1.06 2.71 -6.18
C ILE A 142 -0.22 3.42 -7.21
N GLU A 143 -0.19 2.89 -8.42
CA GLU A 143 0.52 3.46 -9.56
C GLU A 143 -0.39 4.47 -10.27
N ILE A 144 0.14 5.66 -10.59
CA ILE A 144 -0.61 6.74 -11.25
C ILE A 144 0.09 7.05 -12.57
N ASN A 145 -0.15 6.22 -13.59
CA ASN A 145 0.50 6.37 -14.90
C ASN A 145 -0.39 7.00 -15.97
N ARG A 146 -1.69 7.13 -15.72
CA ARG A 146 -2.63 7.66 -16.70
C ARG A 146 -2.59 9.18 -16.67
N VAL A 147 -1.86 9.76 -17.62
CA VAL A 147 -1.80 11.21 -17.84
C VAL A 147 -2.72 11.57 -19.01
N GLU A 148 -3.89 12.12 -18.70
CA GLU A 148 -4.82 12.63 -19.71
C GLU A 148 -4.63 14.15 -19.87
N LEU A 149 -3.81 14.55 -20.83
CA LEU A 149 -3.50 15.97 -21.09
C LEU A 149 -4.65 16.73 -21.74
N ASP A 150 -5.59 16.03 -22.37
CA ASP A 150 -6.77 16.55 -23.05
C ASP A 150 -8.01 16.63 -22.14
N HIS A 151 -7.87 16.30 -20.86
CA HIS A 151 -8.94 16.39 -19.87
C HIS A 151 -9.12 17.83 -19.36
N PHE A 152 -9.62 18.75 -20.19
CA PHE A 152 -9.78 20.17 -19.83
C PHE A 152 -10.93 20.46 -18.84
N SER A 153 -11.66 19.45 -18.37
CA SER A 153 -12.79 19.60 -17.44
C SER A 153 -12.40 20.27 -16.11
N PHE A 154 -11.12 20.23 -15.72
CA PHE A 154 -10.61 20.96 -14.54
C PHE A 154 -10.48 22.48 -14.77
N LEU A 155 -10.47 22.93 -16.03
CA LEU A 155 -10.48 24.35 -16.39
C LEU A 155 -11.89 24.94 -16.38
N ASP A 156 -12.91 24.10 -16.49
CA ASP A 156 -14.27 24.52 -16.18
C ASP A 156 -14.34 24.88 -14.69
N ALA A 157 -15.17 25.86 -14.34
CA ALA A 157 -15.41 26.18 -12.94
C ALA A 157 -16.11 25.00 -12.27
N LEU A 158 -15.33 24.02 -11.80
CA LEU A 158 -15.81 22.90 -11.02
C LEU A 158 -16.55 23.47 -9.80
N GLU A 159 -17.76 22.97 -9.55
CA GLU A 159 -18.47 23.31 -8.32
C GLU A 159 -17.57 22.94 -7.14
N THR A 160 -17.36 23.90 -6.24
CA THR A 160 -16.65 23.63 -4.99
C THR A 160 -17.47 22.63 -4.19
N VAL A 161 -16.98 21.39 -4.11
CA VAL A 161 -17.60 20.35 -3.31
C VAL A 161 -17.20 20.56 -1.85
N GLU A 162 -18.18 20.78 -0.99
CA GLU A 162 -17.95 20.88 0.45
C GLU A 162 -17.44 19.53 0.99
N PRO A 163 -16.44 19.53 1.90
CA PRO A 163 -15.99 18.33 2.56
C PRO A 163 -17.11 17.57 3.25
N ILE A 164 -17.06 16.25 3.21
CA ILE A 164 -17.94 15.37 3.98
C ILE A 164 -17.13 14.88 5.18
N PRO A 165 -17.20 15.56 6.34
CA PRO A 165 -16.43 15.15 7.50
C PRO A 165 -16.89 13.77 7.96
N ILE A 166 -15.98 12.80 7.88
CA ILE A 166 -16.21 11.46 8.42
C ILE A 166 -15.40 11.25 9.69
N THR A 167 -15.99 10.52 10.61
CA THR A 167 -15.35 10.10 11.85
C THR A 167 -14.59 8.80 11.64
N GLN A 168 -13.63 8.52 12.52
CA GLN A 168 -12.74 7.36 12.42
C GLN A 168 -13.48 6.02 12.35
N ASP A 169 -14.68 5.91 12.94
CA ASP A 169 -15.50 4.69 12.90
C ASP A 169 -15.80 4.19 11.47
N ARG A 170 -15.76 5.10 10.48
CA ARG A 170 -15.97 4.77 9.07
C ARG A 170 -14.73 4.27 8.36
N LEU A 171 -13.54 4.63 8.85
CA LEU A 171 -12.25 4.24 8.27
C LEU A 171 -11.53 3.16 9.08
N GLN A 172 -12.01 2.84 10.27
CA GLN A 172 -11.41 1.84 11.14
C GLN A 172 -11.48 0.45 10.52
N SER A 173 -10.38 -0.30 10.64
CA SER A 173 -10.36 -1.70 10.22
C SER A 173 -11.33 -2.55 11.05
N LYS A 174 -12.34 -3.12 10.39
CA LYS A 174 -13.27 -4.12 10.95
C LYS A 174 -12.58 -5.47 11.18
N TYR A 175 -11.63 -5.81 10.31
CA TYR A 175 -10.94 -7.11 10.33
C TYR A 175 -9.46 -6.96 10.65
N LEU A 176 -8.96 -7.89 11.47
CA LEU A 176 -7.53 -8.02 11.79
C LEU A 176 -7.02 -9.44 11.56
N TYR A 177 -7.89 -10.46 11.70
CA TYR A 177 -7.53 -11.85 11.49
C TYR A 177 -8.40 -12.48 10.38
N LEU A 178 -7.78 -13.30 9.53
CA LEU A 178 -8.50 -13.98 8.44
C LEU A 178 -9.68 -14.83 8.93
N LYS A 179 -9.56 -15.44 10.12
CA LYS A 179 -10.63 -16.26 10.71
C LYS A 179 -11.95 -15.50 10.87
N ASP A 180 -11.89 -14.19 11.10
CA ASP A 180 -13.07 -13.34 11.34
C ASP A 180 -13.78 -13.09 10.00
N VAL A 181 -13.01 -12.80 8.94
CA VAL A 181 -13.53 -12.72 7.56
C VAL A 181 -14.06 -14.06 7.08
N PHE A 182 -13.34 -15.15 7.34
CA PHE A 182 -13.72 -16.49 6.87
C PHE A 182 -15.08 -16.96 7.42
N GLN A 183 -15.48 -16.49 8.60
CA GLN A 183 -16.79 -16.82 9.18
C GLN A 183 -17.95 -16.16 8.43
N VAL A 184 -17.73 -14.96 7.87
CA VAL A 184 -18.76 -14.15 7.21
C VAL A 184 -18.73 -14.36 5.69
N HIS A 185 -17.53 -14.32 5.11
CA HIS A 185 -17.28 -14.26 3.66
C HIS A 185 -16.56 -15.51 3.16
N ARG A 186 -17.01 -16.70 3.60
CA ARG A 186 -16.30 -17.97 3.38
C ARG A 186 -16.00 -18.25 1.91
N GLN A 187 -17.03 -18.16 1.06
CA GLN A 187 -16.92 -18.49 -0.37
C GLN A 187 -15.91 -17.57 -1.07
N MET A 188 -16.01 -16.25 -0.81
CA MET A 188 -15.07 -15.25 -1.32
C MET A 188 -13.62 -15.57 -0.92
N VAL A 189 -13.37 -15.92 0.35
CA VAL A 189 -12.02 -16.27 0.81
C VAL A 189 -11.49 -17.53 0.14
N GLU A 190 -12.33 -18.56 -0.02
CA GLU A 190 -11.96 -19.81 -0.71
C GLU A 190 -11.61 -19.53 -2.18
N ASP A 191 -12.42 -18.74 -2.88
CA ASP A 191 -12.21 -18.39 -4.30
C ASP A 191 -10.96 -17.53 -4.50
N ALA A 192 -10.77 -16.50 -3.68
CA ALA A 192 -9.57 -15.66 -3.70
C ALA A 192 -8.31 -16.51 -3.43
N THR A 193 -8.36 -17.38 -2.42
CA THR A 193 -7.23 -18.26 -2.09
C THR A 193 -6.89 -19.21 -3.23
N GLN A 194 -7.87 -19.75 -3.95
CA GLN A 194 -7.61 -20.62 -5.11
C GLN A 194 -6.84 -19.88 -6.22
N VAL A 195 -7.21 -18.63 -6.50
CA VAL A 195 -6.49 -17.79 -7.47
C VAL A 195 -5.08 -17.50 -6.97
N LEU A 196 -4.94 -17.08 -5.72
CA LEU A 196 -3.64 -16.77 -5.12
C LEU A 196 -2.71 -17.99 -5.11
N VAL A 197 -3.21 -19.21 -4.90
CA VAL A 197 -2.40 -20.44 -4.99
C VAL A 197 -1.85 -20.65 -6.40
N LYS A 198 -2.64 -20.38 -7.45
CA LYS A 198 -2.18 -20.47 -8.84
C LYS A 198 -1.09 -19.44 -9.14
N ILE A 199 -1.32 -18.19 -8.73
CA ILE A 199 -0.34 -17.10 -8.86
C ILE A 199 0.95 -17.45 -8.11
N ASN A 200 0.83 -17.90 -6.86
CA ASN A 200 1.99 -18.22 -6.03
C ASN A 200 2.83 -19.37 -6.60
N LYS A 201 2.19 -20.35 -7.29
CA LYS A 201 2.89 -21.41 -8.05
C LYS A 201 3.74 -20.85 -9.20
N ALA A 202 3.24 -19.85 -9.94
CA ALA A 202 4.02 -19.18 -10.98
C ALA A 202 5.20 -18.41 -10.38
N LEU A 203 4.97 -17.68 -9.27
CA LEU A 203 5.98 -16.88 -8.57
C LEU A 203 7.11 -17.70 -7.94
N GLN A 204 6.94 -19.03 -7.76
CA GLN A 204 8.00 -19.89 -7.18
C GLN A 204 9.25 -19.93 -8.06
N LEU A 205 9.10 -19.79 -9.38
CA LEU A 205 10.22 -19.85 -10.33
C LEU A 205 11.29 -18.78 -10.05
N THR A 206 10.90 -17.65 -9.47
CA THR A 206 11.75 -16.48 -9.22
C THR A 206 11.89 -16.18 -7.72
N ASN A 207 11.40 -17.04 -6.82
CA ASN A 207 11.32 -16.80 -5.38
C ASN A 207 10.58 -15.48 -5.03
N ALA A 208 9.59 -15.11 -5.83
CA ALA A 208 8.73 -13.93 -5.64
C ALA A 208 7.42 -14.25 -4.90
N GLN A 209 7.35 -15.43 -4.26
CA GLN A 209 6.15 -15.93 -3.58
C GLN A 209 5.60 -14.93 -2.55
N VAL A 210 4.28 -14.94 -2.36
CA VAL A 210 3.57 -14.19 -1.33
C VAL A 210 3.30 -15.08 -0.11
N GLY A 211 3.42 -14.49 1.08
CA GLY A 211 3.13 -15.16 2.35
C GLY A 211 1.67 -15.02 2.77
N TYR A 212 1.35 -15.59 3.94
CA TYR A 212 -0.01 -15.55 4.50
C TYR A 212 -0.52 -14.13 4.75
N ARG A 213 0.35 -13.19 5.14
CA ARG A 213 -0.04 -11.79 5.37
C ARG A 213 -0.66 -11.15 4.13
N VAL A 214 0.00 -11.26 2.99
CA VAL A 214 -0.50 -10.69 1.73
C VAL A 214 -1.84 -11.32 1.37
N ARG A 215 -1.99 -12.64 1.55
CA ARG A 215 -3.29 -13.31 1.35
C ARG A 215 -4.37 -12.72 2.26
N ASP A 216 -4.08 -12.57 3.56
CA ASP A 216 -5.04 -12.09 4.54
C ASP A 216 -5.48 -10.65 4.22
N GLU A 217 -4.54 -9.77 3.86
CA GLU A 217 -4.82 -8.39 3.44
C GLU A 217 -5.68 -8.32 2.16
N ILE A 218 -5.40 -9.18 1.18
CA ILE A 218 -6.23 -9.28 -0.04
C ILE A 218 -7.65 -9.73 0.34
N CYS A 219 -7.80 -10.70 1.25
CA CYS A 219 -9.12 -11.12 1.72
C CYS A 219 -9.84 -10.01 2.49
N PHE A 220 -9.12 -9.19 3.26
CA PHE A 220 -9.70 -8.03 3.94
C PHE A 220 -10.22 -7.01 2.93
N TYR A 221 -9.43 -6.69 1.90
CA TYR A 221 -9.84 -5.79 0.83
C TYR A 221 -11.12 -6.29 0.14
N LEU A 222 -11.15 -7.56 -0.25
CA LEU A 222 -12.29 -8.17 -0.93
C LEU A 222 -13.54 -8.22 -0.03
N ALA A 223 -13.37 -8.41 1.28
CA ALA A 223 -14.47 -8.38 2.24
C ALA A 223 -15.13 -7.00 2.30
N TYR A 224 -14.33 -5.91 2.37
CA TYR A 224 -14.87 -4.56 2.30
C TYR A 224 -15.56 -4.28 0.97
N ASN A 225 -14.98 -4.75 -0.14
CA ASN A 225 -15.59 -4.63 -1.46
C ASN A 225 -16.96 -5.34 -1.54
N GLU A 226 -17.07 -6.55 -0.99
CA GLU A 226 -18.30 -7.33 -0.97
C GLU A 226 -19.37 -6.70 -0.05
N GLU A 227 -18.97 -6.16 1.10
CA GLU A 227 -19.86 -5.49 2.05
C GLU A 227 -20.48 -4.21 1.49
N ASP A 228 -19.67 -3.40 0.80
CA ASP A 228 -20.09 -2.09 0.29
C ASP A 228 -20.45 -2.13 -1.21
N HIS A 229 -20.39 -3.30 -1.84
CA HIS A 229 -20.71 -3.54 -3.26
C HIS A 229 -20.01 -2.57 -4.23
N LEU A 230 -18.72 -2.32 -4.02
CA LEU A 230 -17.98 -1.29 -4.74
C LEU A 230 -17.62 -1.71 -6.18
N MET A 231 -17.17 -2.95 -6.35
CA MET A 231 -16.71 -3.52 -7.62
C MET A 231 -17.06 -5.01 -7.71
N GLU A 232 -17.00 -5.57 -8.92
CA GLU A 232 -17.10 -7.01 -9.12
C GLU A 232 -15.89 -7.75 -8.53
N PHE A 233 -16.08 -8.99 -8.08
CA PHE A 233 -15.02 -9.76 -7.40
C PHE A 233 -13.70 -9.83 -8.19
N ASN A 234 -13.78 -10.06 -9.51
CA ASN A 234 -12.58 -10.18 -10.33
C ASN A 234 -11.86 -8.83 -10.49
N GLU A 235 -12.60 -7.72 -10.57
CA GLU A 235 -12.03 -6.37 -10.67
C GLU A 235 -11.34 -5.98 -9.35
N ALA A 236 -11.98 -6.24 -8.21
CA ALA A 236 -11.39 -5.99 -6.90
C ALA A 236 -10.13 -6.86 -6.67
N LEU A 237 -10.14 -8.12 -7.12
CA LEU A 237 -8.96 -8.99 -7.05
C LEU A 237 -7.86 -8.56 -8.03
N ASP A 238 -8.21 -8.04 -9.20
CA ASP A 238 -7.26 -7.47 -10.16
C ASP A 238 -6.49 -6.30 -9.53
N HIS A 239 -7.20 -5.36 -8.89
CA HIS A 239 -6.58 -4.29 -8.11
C HIS A 239 -5.63 -4.84 -7.04
N CYS A 240 -6.05 -5.85 -6.29
CA CYS A 240 -5.19 -6.49 -5.29
C CYS A 240 -3.92 -7.09 -5.89
N ILE A 241 -4.03 -7.78 -7.03
CA ILE A 241 -2.87 -8.38 -7.70
C ILE A 241 -1.89 -7.29 -8.15
N LEU A 242 -2.41 -6.24 -8.78
CA LEU A 242 -1.63 -5.10 -9.26
C LEU A 242 -0.96 -4.33 -8.12
N GLN A 243 -1.65 -4.13 -6.99
CA GLN A 243 -1.17 -3.28 -5.88
C GLN A 243 -0.34 -4.02 -4.82
N LYS A 244 -0.44 -5.36 -4.73
CA LYS A 244 0.25 -6.15 -3.69
C LYS A 244 1.18 -7.24 -4.21
N ILE A 245 0.93 -7.78 -5.41
CA ILE A 245 1.69 -8.93 -5.91
C ILE A 245 2.74 -8.50 -6.95
N LEU A 246 2.30 -7.86 -8.03
CA LEU A 246 3.18 -7.45 -9.12
C LEU A 246 4.31 -6.48 -8.71
N PRO A 247 4.15 -5.55 -7.75
CA PRO A 247 5.20 -4.62 -7.31
C PRO A 247 6.46 -5.29 -6.75
N ARG A 248 6.36 -6.58 -6.41
CA ARG A 248 7.44 -7.39 -5.84
C ARG A 248 8.29 -8.08 -6.92
N ILE A 249 7.92 -7.95 -8.19
CA ILE A 249 8.56 -8.59 -9.33
C ILE A 249 9.58 -7.63 -9.95
N ALA A 250 10.86 -8.00 -9.88
CA ALA A 250 11.95 -7.36 -10.61
C ALA A 250 13.08 -8.37 -10.89
N GLY A 251 13.63 -8.38 -12.11
CA GLY A 251 14.72 -9.27 -12.51
C GLY A 251 14.97 -9.35 -14.01
N SER A 252 15.96 -10.13 -14.43
CA SER A 252 16.54 -10.09 -15.80
C SER A 252 16.77 -11.45 -16.46
N ASP A 253 16.27 -12.54 -15.89
CA ASP A 253 16.58 -13.89 -16.41
C ASP A 253 15.37 -14.62 -17.00
N SER A 254 15.64 -15.73 -17.69
CA SER A 254 14.62 -16.55 -18.37
C SER A 254 13.59 -17.20 -17.42
N ARG A 255 13.80 -17.16 -16.10
CA ARG A 255 12.78 -17.57 -15.12
C ARG A 255 11.73 -16.48 -14.97
N PHE A 256 12.09 -15.20 -15.10
CA PHE A 256 11.13 -14.09 -15.11
C PHE A 256 10.24 -14.14 -16.35
N ASP A 257 10.81 -14.41 -17.53
CA ASP A 257 10.03 -14.60 -18.76
C ASP A 257 8.95 -15.68 -18.58
N ARG A 258 9.35 -16.88 -18.15
CA ARG A 258 8.42 -18.01 -17.93
C ARG A 258 7.39 -17.71 -16.84
N MET A 259 7.79 -17.02 -15.78
CA MET A 259 6.89 -16.63 -14.70
C MET A 259 5.84 -15.63 -15.20
N LEU A 260 6.26 -14.58 -15.91
CA LEU A 260 5.36 -13.56 -16.46
C LEU A 260 4.41 -14.15 -17.51
N LYS A 261 4.88 -15.02 -18.41
CA LYS A 261 4.02 -15.75 -19.36
C LYS A 261 3.00 -16.65 -18.65
N SER A 262 3.41 -17.26 -17.53
CA SER A 262 2.49 -18.03 -16.69
C SER A 262 1.45 -17.14 -16.00
N LEU A 263 1.83 -15.94 -15.54
CA LEU A 263 0.89 -14.97 -14.97
C LEU A 263 -0.09 -14.47 -16.02
N PHE A 264 0.40 -14.10 -17.21
CA PHE A 264 -0.45 -13.71 -18.35
C PHE A 264 -1.51 -14.78 -18.62
N THR A 265 -1.10 -16.05 -18.68
CA THR A 265 -2.06 -17.17 -18.88
C THR A 265 -3.08 -17.28 -17.76
N ILE A 266 -2.71 -17.03 -16.50
CA ILE A 266 -3.64 -17.02 -15.37
C ILE A 266 -4.64 -15.85 -15.50
N PHE A 267 -4.21 -14.72 -16.05
CA PHE A 267 -5.00 -13.49 -16.14
C PHE A 267 -5.92 -13.45 -17.35
N THR A 268 -5.53 -14.06 -18.46
CA THR A 268 -6.27 -14.03 -19.73
C THR A 268 -6.91 -15.37 -20.11
N ASN A 269 -6.51 -16.48 -19.46
CA ASN A 269 -6.76 -17.86 -19.90
C ASN A 269 -6.23 -18.19 -21.31
N LYS A 270 -5.30 -17.38 -21.85
CA LYS A 270 -4.65 -17.60 -23.15
C LYS A 270 -3.14 -17.73 -22.97
N GLN A 271 -2.51 -18.56 -23.81
CA GLN A 271 -1.05 -18.63 -23.83
C GLN A 271 -0.50 -17.30 -24.35
N TYR A 272 0.69 -16.93 -23.88
CA TYR A 272 1.38 -15.76 -24.40
C TYR A 272 1.99 -16.11 -25.77
N ASP A 273 1.38 -15.60 -26.83
CA ASP A 273 1.84 -15.67 -28.21
C ASP A 273 1.32 -14.41 -28.93
N GLU A 274 2.19 -13.43 -29.17
CA GLU A 274 1.85 -12.11 -29.73
C GLU A 274 0.53 -11.52 -29.20
N PRO A 275 0.47 -11.09 -27.91
CA PRO A 275 -0.78 -10.68 -27.28
C PRO A 275 -1.43 -9.51 -28.03
N SER A 276 -2.69 -9.69 -28.42
CA SER A 276 -3.51 -8.65 -29.05
C SER A 276 -4.16 -7.75 -27.99
N GLU A 277 -4.56 -6.54 -28.37
CA GLU A 277 -5.35 -5.66 -27.49
C GLU A 277 -6.65 -6.33 -27.03
N GLU A 278 -7.28 -7.11 -27.91
CA GLU A 278 -8.50 -7.87 -27.60
C GLU A 278 -8.28 -8.93 -26.51
N ASP A 279 -7.07 -9.51 -26.41
CA ASP A 279 -6.72 -10.47 -25.35
C ASP A 279 -6.65 -9.80 -23.97
N ILE A 280 -6.20 -8.54 -23.93
CA ILE A 280 -6.08 -7.75 -22.70
C ILE A 280 -7.47 -7.22 -22.30
N GLU A 281 -8.24 -6.67 -23.25
CA GLU A 281 -9.58 -6.14 -22.99
C GLU A 281 -10.54 -7.19 -22.42
N ASN A 282 -10.46 -8.42 -22.93
CA ASN A 282 -11.29 -9.55 -22.47
C ASN A 282 -10.65 -10.37 -21.34
N ALA A 283 -9.51 -9.91 -20.79
CA ALA A 283 -8.83 -10.61 -19.72
C ALA A 283 -9.69 -10.65 -18.45
N LYS A 284 -9.56 -11.74 -17.69
CA LYS A 284 -10.22 -11.88 -16.38
C LYS A 284 -9.69 -10.83 -15.38
N TYR A 285 -8.40 -10.53 -15.45
CA TYR A 285 -7.72 -9.50 -14.66
C TYR A 285 -6.99 -8.57 -15.62
N ARG A 286 -7.72 -7.59 -16.16
CA ARG A 286 -7.29 -6.69 -17.24
C ARG A 286 -6.06 -5.86 -16.87
N MET A 287 -6.09 -5.18 -15.72
CA MET A 287 -5.01 -4.27 -15.32
C MET A 287 -3.72 -5.05 -15.05
N SER A 288 -3.83 -6.19 -14.38
CA SER A 288 -2.68 -7.08 -14.15
C SER A 288 -2.15 -7.71 -15.43
N ALA A 289 -3.01 -8.05 -16.39
CA ALA A 289 -2.60 -8.55 -17.70
C ALA A 289 -1.83 -7.48 -18.50
N GLU A 290 -2.37 -6.26 -18.58
CA GLU A 290 -1.73 -5.11 -19.23
C GLU A 290 -0.33 -4.87 -18.65
N LYS A 291 -0.21 -4.81 -17.31
CA LYS A 291 1.08 -4.62 -16.65
C LYS A 291 2.06 -5.75 -16.92
N VAL A 292 1.60 -7.01 -16.92
CA VAL A 292 2.47 -8.17 -17.25
C VAL A 292 2.97 -8.12 -18.69
N VAL A 293 2.15 -7.67 -19.65
CA VAL A 293 2.57 -7.49 -21.05
C VAL A 293 3.64 -6.41 -21.16
N GLU A 294 3.46 -5.27 -20.49
CA GLU A 294 4.48 -4.22 -20.41
C GLU A 294 5.81 -4.76 -19.86
N MET A 295 5.74 -5.51 -18.76
CA MET A 295 6.91 -6.12 -18.13
C MET A 295 7.59 -7.17 -19.03
N LEU A 296 6.83 -7.94 -19.82
CA LEU A 296 7.37 -8.91 -20.77
C LEU A 296 8.11 -8.23 -21.93
N ARG A 297 7.50 -7.20 -22.53
CA ARG A 297 8.14 -6.43 -23.61
C ARG A 297 9.49 -5.84 -23.18
N ARG A 298 9.55 -5.25 -21.99
CA ARG A 298 10.81 -4.75 -21.39
C ARG A 298 11.85 -5.83 -21.18
N LEU A 299 11.44 -6.99 -20.70
CA LEU A 299 12.36 -8.10 -20.51
C LEU A 299 12.97 -8.56 -21.85
N GLU A 300 12.19 -8.52 -22.93
CA GLU A 300 12.63 -8.86 -24.29
C GLU A 300 13.53 -7.78 -24.90
N GLU A 301 13.23 -6.50 -24.67
CA GLU A 301 13.96 -5.34 -25.23
C GLU A 301 15.24 -5.01 -24.44
N ASP A 302 15.14 -4.87 -23.12
CA ASP A 302 16.20 -4.37 -22.24
C ASP A 302 16.94 -5.50 -21.49
N GLY A 303 16.40 -6.71 -21.51
CA GLY A 303 16.94 -7.84 -20.72
C GLY A 303 16.69 -7.71 -19.22
N PHE A 304 15.94 -6.72 -18.76
CA PHE A 304 15.52 -6.54 -17.36
C PHE A 304 14.08 -6.06 -17.31
N THR A 305 13.35 -6.47 -16.28
CA THR A 305 11.98 -6.02 -16.03
C THR A 305 11.77 -5.73 -14.56
N SER A 306 10.92 -4.74 -14.29
CA SER A 306 10.51 -4.34 -12.95
C SER A 306 9.13 -3.72 -13.06
N PHE A 307 8.27 -3.99 -12.09
CA PHE A 307 6.96 -3.35 -12.02
C PHE A 307 7.04 -1.81 -12.06
N TRP A 308 8.11 -1.27 -11.49
CA TRP A 308 8.25 0.15 -11.21
C TRP A 308 8.83 0.99 -12.34
N ILE A 309 9.39 0.34 -13.35
CA ILE A 309 9.99 1.05 -14.47
C ILE A 309 8.94 0.96 -15.56
N SER A 310 8.38 2.11 -15.92
CA SER A 310 7.50 2.33 -17.08
C SER A 310 8.18 3.13 -18.18
#